data_AF-A0A945REJ5-F1
#
_entry.id   AF-A0A945REJ5-F1
#
_cell.length_a   1.000
_cell.length_b   1.000
_cell.length_c   1.000
_cell.angle_alpha   90.00
_cell.angle_beta   90.00
_cell.angle_gamma   90.00
#
_symmetry.space_group_name_H-M   'P 1'
#
loop_
_entity.id
_entity.type
_entity.pdbx_description
1 polymer ?
#
loop_
_entity_poly.entity_id
_entity_poly.type
_entity_poly.pdbx_seq_one_letter_code
_entity_poly.pdbx_strand_id
1 'polypeptide(L)'
;MKIDFAVGGQAVIEGVMMRSPHFYTVAVRDEEGKIKMKQAKFTSLTERFRILKLPLLRGIVHLVESMSIGFKSLNYSNDVFLGEDEKEEVKHGMAKTFLFAAFSALYLIGTLAFTLFLLKVLPLWIAEKASELWPFVAEHYVLFNLIDGASKIVIFLSYIILISLLKDIRRVFQYHGAEHKSIWAYEKGLELNVENARKQTRFHPRCGTSFIFIVILMSIFIYTAFPPADTFLLKLGQ
;
A
#
# COMPACT_ATOMS: atom_id res chain seq x y z
N MET A 1 26.64 4.09 -18.95
CA MET A 1 25.31 4.71 -18.74
C MET A 1 25.20 5.03 -17.25
N LYS A 2 24.96 6.29 -16.84
CA LYS A 2 24.72 6.59 -15.42
C LYS A 2 23.34 6.03 -15.07
N ILE A 3 23.29 5.06 -14.16
CA ILE A 3 22.04 4.43 -13.72
C ILE A 3 21.31 5.43 -12.82
N ASP A 4 20.08 5.77 -13.17
CA ASP A 4 19.25 6.62 -12.34
C ASP A 4 18.53 5.75 -11.30
N PHE A 5 18.94 5.86 -10.04
CA PHE A 5 18.32 5.13 -8.93
C PHE A 5 16.90 5.61 -8.60
N ALA A 6 16.38 6.65 -9.29
CA ALA A 6 15.03 7.17 -9.12
C ALA A 6 13.93 6.35 -9.84
N VAL A 7 14.20 5.09 -10.20
CA VAL A 7 13.19 4.18 -10.73
C VAL A 7 12.46 3.45 -9.60
N GLY A 8 11.13 3.41 -9.72
CA GLY A 8 10.24 2.66 -8.83
C GLY A 8 9.06 2.09 -9.61
N GLY A 9 8.22 1.32 -8.95
CA GLY A 9 7.04 0.76 -9.58
C GLY A 9 5.91 0.44 -8.62
N GLN A 10 4.83 -0.07 -9.18
CA GLN A 10 3.66 -0.56 -8.48
C GLN A 10 3.06 -1.72 -9.27
N ALA A 11 2.67 -2.80 -8.58
CA ALA A 11 1.85 -3.82 -9.20
C ALA A 11 0.43 -3.29 -9.47
N VAL A 12 -0.13 -3.68 -10.60
CA VAL A 12 -1.53 -3.42 -10.98
C VAL A 12 -2.20 -4.74 -11.38
N ILE A 13 -3.49 -4.71 -11.72
CA ILE A 13 -4.20 -5.93 -12.13
C ILE A 13 -3.56 -6.43 -13.43
N GLU A 14 -3.15 -7.70 -13.45
CA GLU A 14 -2.46 -8.33 -14.58
C GLU A 14 -1.23 -7.56 -15.13
N GLY A 15 -0.56 -6.76 -14.31
CA GLY A 15 0.50 -5.90 -14.83
C GLY A 15 1.37 -5.18 -13.80
N VAL A 16 2.22 -4.31 -14.32
CA VAL A 16 3.15 -3.49 -13.55
C VAL A 16 3.18 -2.08 -14.13
N MET A 17 3.19 -1.09 -13.23
CA MET A 17 3.56 0.29 -13.53
C MET A 17 5.00 0.52 -13.11
N MET A 18 5.80 1.09 -14.00
CA MET A 18 7.16 1.56 -13.73
C MET A 18 7.21 3.06 -13.91
N ARG A 19 7.92 3.75 -13.02
CA ARG A 19 8.07 5.20 -13.01
C ARG A 19 9.54 5.58 -12.98
N SER A 20 9.90 6.53 -13.84
CA SER A 20 11.14 7.30 -13.82
C SER A 20 10.82 8.76 -13.43
N PRO A 21 11.82 9.64 -13.28
CA PRO A 21 11.56 11.04 -12.92
C PRO A 21 10.59 11.78 -13.84
N HIS A 22 10.61 11.45 -15.14
CA HIS A 22 9.86 12.21 -16.17
C HIS A 22 8.78 11.41 -16.90
N PHE A 23 8.71 10.10 -16.69
CA PHE A 23 7.77 9.23 -17.38
C PHE A 23 7.27 8.15 -16.44
N TYR A 24 6.06 7.67 -16.70
CA TYR A 24 5.62 6.38 -16.19
C TYR A 24 5.03 5.56 -17.32
N THR A 25 5.18 4.25 -17.21
CA THR A 25 4.68 3.28 -18.17
C THR A 25 3.94 2.20 -17.41
N VAL A 26 2.72 1.89 -17.85
CA VAL A 26 1.93 0.77 -17.34
C VAL A 26 1.91 -0.31 -18.42
N ALA A 27 2.30 -1.52 -18.07
CA ALA A 27 2.24 -2.69 -18.95
C ALA A 27 1.30 -3.73 -18.32
N VAL A 28 0.25 -4.11 -19.06
CA VAL A 28 -0.84 -4.96 -18.57
C VAL A 28 -1.09 -6.06 -19.58
N ARG A 29 -1.31 -7.27 -19.09
CA ARG A 29 -1.72 -8.42 -19.89
C ARG A 29 -3.24 -8.40 -20.05
N ASP A 30 -3.73 -8.40 -21.29
CA ASP A 30 -5.16 -8.58 -21.58
C ASP A 30 -5.59 -10.05 -21.46
N GLU A 31 -6.88 -10.33 -21.62
CA GLU A 31 -7.45 -11.68 -21.52
C GLU A 31 -6.88 -12.65 -22.57
N GLU A 32 -6.49 -12.15 -23.74
CA GLU A 32 -5.83 -12.92 -24.80
C GLU A 32 -4.34 -13.20 -24.48
N GLY A 33 -3.84 -12.65 -23.38
CA GLY A 33 -2.46 -12.80 -22.94
C GLY A 33 -1.46 -11.84 -23.62
N LYS A 34 -1.93 -10.90 -24.45
CA LYS A 34 -1.11 -9.88 -25.11
C LYS A 34 -0.83 -8.74 -24.14
N ILE A 35 0.34 -8.11 -24.28
CA ILE A 35 0.74 -7.00 -23.42
C ILE A 35 0.32 -5.68 -24.07
N LYS A 36 -0.57 -4.95 -23.40
CA LYS A 36 -0.91 -3.56 -23.72
C LYS A 36 -0.10 -2.62 -22.85
N MET A 37 0.38 -1.54 -23.45
CA MET A 37 1.20 -0.56 -22.75
C MET A 37 0.63 0.84 -22.89
N LYS A 38 0.70 1.60 -21.81
CA LYS A 38 0.40 3.04 -21.79
C LYS A 38 1.57 3.78 -21.18
N GLN A 39 2.16 4.67 -21.96
CA GLN A 39 3.22 5.57 -21.51
C GLN A 39 2.67 6.99 -21.39
N ALA A 40 3.06 7.69 -20.33
CA ALA A 40 2.72 9.09 -20.15
C ALA A 40 3.88 9.88 -19.54
N LYS A 41 3.99 11.13 -19.96
CA LYS A 41 4.91 12.10 -19.36
C LYS A 41 4.39 12.49 -17.97
N PHE A 42 5.34 12.66 -17.06
CA PHE A 42 5.10 13.15 -15.71
C PHE A 42 6.11 14.24 -15.38
N THR A 43 5.64 15.35 -14.84
CA THR A 43 6.48 16.42 -14.31
C THR A 43 5.96 16.77 -12.94
N SER A 44 6.83 16.72 -11.92
CA SER A 44 6.39 17.01 -10.55
C SER A 44 6.03 18.49 -10.38
N LEU A 45 4.98 18.77 -9.61
CA LEU A 45 4.63 20.12 -9.18
C LEU A 45 5.76 20.78 -8.38
N THR A 46 6.59 19.98 -7.71
CA THR A 46 7.78 20.46 -7.00
C THR A 46 8.84 21.06 -7.92
N GLU A 47 8.87 20.66 -9.20
CA GLU A 47 9.76 21.27 -10.19
C GLU A 47 9.26 22.65 -10.62
N ARG A 48 7.93 22.82 -10.67
CA ARG A 48 7.27 24.07 -11.07
C ARG A 48 7.29 25.14 -9.98
N PHE A 49 7.13 24.75 -8.71
CA PHE A 49 7.04 25.71 -7.60
C PHE A 49 8.12 25.49 -6.54
N ARG A 50 8.98 26.50 -6.34
CA ARG A 50 10.11 26.44 -5.40
C ARG A 50 9.68 26.17 -3.95
N ILE A 51 8.52 26.69 -3.52
CA ILE A 51 8.02 26.49 -2.14
C ILE A 51 7.69 25.03 -1.84
N LEU A 52 7.29 24.26 -2.86
CA LEU A 52 6.95 22.85 -2.74
C LEU A 52 8.18 21.95 -2.59
N LYS A 53 9.41 22.51 -2.68
CA LYS A 53 10.66 21.76 -2.46
C LYS A 53 11.03 21.61 -0.98
N LEU A 54 10.33 22.30 -0.07
CA LEU A 54 10.55 22.16 1.38
C LEU A 54 10.25 20.72 1.84
N PRO A 55 11.06 20.11 2.73
CA PRO A 55 11.01 18.66 3.01
C PRO A 55 9.62 18.09 3.31
N LEU A 56 8.80 18.77 4.12
CA LEU A 56 7.45 18.35 4.46
C LEU A 56 6.48 18.47 3.27
N LEU A 57 6.42 19.65 2.64
CA LEU A 57 5.56 19.90 1.48
C LEU A 57 5.94 19.02 0.29
N ARG A 58 7.24 18.81 0.07
CA ARG A 58 7.79 17.93 -0.95
C ARG A 58 7.28 16.51 -0.79
N GLY A 59 7.33 15.98 0.44
CA GLY A 59 6.81 14.64 0.76
C GLY A 59 5.32 14.51 0.47
N ILE A 60 4.51 15.47 0.91
CA ILE A 60 3.05 15.50 0.67
C ILE A 60 2.75 15.53 -0.83
N VAL A 61 3.40 16.42 -1.58
CA VAL A 61 3.20 16.55 -3.03
C VAL A 61 3.55 15.24 -3.73
N HIS A 62 4.71 14.64 -3.43
CA HIS A 62 5.10 13.37 -4.03
C HIS A 62 4.16 12.22 -3.66
N LEU A 63 3.61 12.19 -2.45
CA LEU A 63 2.63 11.19 -2.05
C LEU A 63 1.34 11.33 -2.88
N VAL A 64 0.81 12.55 -3.01
CA VAL A 64 -0.40 12.83 -3.81
C VAL A 64 -0.17 12.50 -5.28
N GLU A 65 0.98 12.88 -5.85
CA GLU A 65 1.35 12.56 -7.23
C GLU A 65 1.43 11.05 -7.46
N SER A 66 2.11 10.33 -6.57
CA SER A 66 2.29 8.88 -6.68
C SER A 66 0.95 8.16 -6.54
N MET A 67 0.10 8.59 -5.61
CA MET A 67 -1.25 8.06 -5.44
C MET A 67 -2.12 8.32 -6.66
N SER A 68 -2.09 9.53 -7.24
CA SER A 68 -2.83 9.87 -8.45
C SER A 68 -2.41 9.02 -9.65
N ILE A 69 -1.10 8.82 -9.85
CA ILE A 69 -0.56 7.94 -10.91
C ILE A 69 -0.97 6.49 -10.63
N GLY A 70 -0.86 6.03 -9.38
CA GLY A 70 -1.27 4.70 -8.96
C GLY A 70 -2.74 4.41 -9.30
N PHE A 71 -3.66 5.32 -8.94
CA PHE A 71 -5.07 5.20 -9.29
C PHE A 71 -5.32 5.20 -10.80
N LYS A 72 -4.68 6.10 -11.55
CA LYS A 72 -4.78 6.10 -13.02
C LYS A 72 -4.30 4.80 -13.64
N SER A 73 -3.25 4.20 -13.07
CA SER A 73 -2.65 2.95 -13.54
C SER A 73 -3.53 1.75 -13.21
N LEU A 74 -4.14 1.72 -12.02
CA LEU A 74 -5.12 0.71 -11.62
C LEU A 74 -6.36 0.76 -12.52
N ASN A 75 -6.92 1.94 -12.76
CA ASN A 75 -8.06 2.10 -13.66
C ASN A 75 -7.73 1.63 -15.07
N TYR A 76 -6.58 2.05 -15.62
CA TYR A 76 -6.14 1.57 -16.92
C TYR A 76 -5.97 0.04 -16.96
N SER A 77 -5.42 -0.57 -15.91
CA SER A 77 -5.27 -2.02 -15.86
C SER A 77 -6.61 -2.76 -15.81
N ASN A 78 -7.57 -2.20 -15.09
CA ASN A 78 -8.93 -2.72 -15.04
C ASN A 78 -9.60 -2.61 -16.42
N ASP A 79 -9.46 -1.47 -17.09
CA ASP A 79 -10.02 -1.24 -18.43
C ASP A 79 -9.42 -2.15 -19.52
N VAL A 80 -8.18 -2.59 -19.35
CA VAL A 80 -7.51 -3.54 -20.25
C VAL A 80 -7.93 -4.98 -19.93
N PHE A 81 -8.11 -5.28 -18.65
CA PHE A 81 -8.47 -6.62 -18.19
C PHE A 81 -9.92 -6.99 -18.52
N LEU A 82 -10.89 -6.07 -18.35
CA LEU A 82 -12.31 -6.32 -18.57
C LEU A 82 -12.75 -6.33 -20.06
N GLY A 83 -11.83 -6.12 -21.01
CA GLY A 83 -12.17 -6.02 -22.44
C GLY A 83 -12.98 -4.76 -22.81
N GLU A 84 -13.28 -4.58 -24.10
CA GLU A 84 -14.16 -3.48 -24.56
C GLU A 84 -15.66 -3.82 -24.41
N ASP A 85 -16.02 -5.10 -24.38
CA ASP A 85 -17.41 -5.56 -24.36
C ASP A 85 -18.13 -5.34 -23.01
N GLU A 86 -17.41 -5.29 -21.88
CA GLU A 86 -18.01 -4.94 -20.57
C GLU A 86 -18.12 -3.42 -20.34
N LYS A 87 -17.56 -2.57 -21.22
CA LYS A 87 -17.59 -1.10 -21.05
C LYS A 87 -18.92 -0.46 -21.44
N GLU A 88 -19.74 -1.13 -22.25
CA GLU A 88 -21.00 -0.58 -22.76
C GLU A 88 -22.20 -0.74 -21.80
N GLU A 89 -22.09 -1.50 -20.70
CA GLU A 89 -23.24 -1.75 -19.80
C GLU A 89 -23.54 -0.63 -18.77
N VAL A 90 -22.86 0.52 -18.82
CA VAL A 90 -23.13 1.64 -17.89
C VAL A 90 -23.93 2.78 -18.53
N LYS A 91 -25.06 2.46 -19.17
CA LYS A 91 -26.21 3.39 -19.26
C LYS A 91 -27.19 3.09 -18.12
N HIS A 92 -26.73 3.31 -16.89
CA HIS A 92 -27.59 3.19 -15.72
C HIS A 92 -28.49 4.45 -15.61
N GLY A 93 -29.81 4.25 -15.54
CA GLY A 93 -30.75 5.34 -15.25
C GLY A 93 -30.45 5.97 -13.88
N MET A 94 -30.83 7.24 -13.68
CA MET A 94 -30.46 8.06 -12.51
C MET A 94 -30.63 7.32 -11.17
N ALA A 95 -31.73 6.59 -10.97
CA ALA A 95 -31.97 5.78 -9.77
C ALA A 95 -30.95 4.64 -9.56
N LYS A 96 -30.56 3.93 -10.63
CA LYS A 96 -29.56 2.86 -10.54
C LYS A 96 -28.16 3.43 -10.27
N THR A 97 -27.84 4.60 -10.83
CA THR A 97 -26.59 5.33 -10.54
C THR A 97 -26.51 5.76 -9.08
N PHE A 98 -27.61 6.28 -8.51
CA PHE A 98 -27.68 6.62 -7.09
C PHE A 98 -27.51 5.39 -6.19
N LEU A 99 -28.18 4.28 -6.50
CA LEU A 99 -28.04 3.03 -5.73
C LEU A 99 -26.62 2.47 -5.80
N PHE A 100 -25.99 2.48 -6.98
CA PHE A 100 -24.59 2.06 -7.15
C PHE A 100 -23.64 2.94 -6.35
N ALA A 101 -23.82 4.27 -6.38
CA ALA A 101 -23.02 5.21 -5.60
C ALA A 101 -23.18 5.00 -4.10
N ALA A 102 -24.41 4.81 -3.62
CA ALA A 102 -24.71 4.54 -2.22
C ALA A 102 -24.08 3.21 -1.75
N PHE A 103 -24.19 2.15 -2.55
CA PHE A 103 -23.58 0.86 -2.24
C PHE A 103 -22.05 0.94 -2.21
N SER A 104 -21.45 1.64 -3.18
CA SER A 104 -20.00 1.86 -3.23
C SER A 104 -19.49 2.65 -2.01
N ALA A 105 -20.23 3.68 -1.59
CA ALA A 105 -19.91 4.45 -0.39
C ALA A 105 -20.03 3.58 0.88
N LEU A 106 -21.09 2.77 0.99
CA LEU A 106 -21.26 1.85 2.12
C LEU A 106 -20.14 0.80 2.16
N TYR A 107 -19.75 0.26 1.00
CA TYR A 107 -18.64 -0.69 0.89
C TYR A 107 -17.31 -0.05 1.34
N LEU A 108 -17.04 1.18 0.92
CA LEU A 108 -15.85 1.92 1.36
C LEU A 108 -15.84 2.15 2.87
N ILE A 109 -16.98 2.56 3.45
CA ILE A 109 -17.10 2.74 4.91
C ILE A 109 -16.92 1.40 5.63
N GLY A 110 -17.55 0.35 5.13
CA GLY A 110 -17.46 -1.00 5.70
C GLY A 110 -16.03 -1.55 5.69
N THR A 111 -15.31 -1.41 4.57
CA THR A 111 -13.90 -1.84 4.46
C THR A 111 -12.98 -1.03 5.35
N LEU A 112 -13.19 0.28 5.48
CA LEU A 112 -12.44 1.12 6.41
C LEU A 112 -12.71 0.72 7.86
N ALA A 113 -13.98 0.56 8.24
CA ALA A 113 -14.37 0.13 9.58
C ALA A 113 -13.80 -1.26 9.92
N PHE A 114 -13.86 -2.21 8.98
CA PHE A 114 -13.26 -3.53 9.14
C PHE A 114 -11.74 -3.45 9.32
N THR A 115 -11.06 -2.60 8.56
CA THR A 115 -9.60 -2.41 8.69
C THR A 115 -9.22 -1.81 10.04
N LEU A 116 -9.94 -0.79 10.51
CA LEU A 116 -9.74 -0.19 11.83
C LEU A 116 -10.05 -1.20 12.94
N PHE A 117 -11.12 -1.97 12.80
CA PHE A 117 -11.43 -3.05 13.72
C PHE A 117 -10.29 -4.06 13.80
N LEU A 118 -9.84 -4.58 12.65
CA LEU A 118 -8.83 -5.63 12.58
C LEU A 118 -7.46 -5.18 13.09
N LEU A 119 -7.01 -3.97 12.74
CA LEU A 119 -5.64 -3.52 13.03
C LEU A 119 -5.50 -2.65 14.29
N LYS A 120 -6.61 -2.14 14.84
CA LYS A 120 -6.57 -1.28 16.03
C LYS A 120 -7.43 -1.80 17.18
N VAL A 121 -8.70 -2.14 16.92
CA VAL A 121 -9.64 -2.55 18.00
C VAL A 121 -9.34 -3.96 18.46
N LEU A 122 -9.19 -4.91 17.55
CA LEU A 122 -8.98 -6.32 17.87
C LEU A 122 -7.66 -6.58 18.64
N PRO A 123 -6.50 -6.01 18.27
CA PRO A 123 -5.26 -6.17 19.03
C PRO A 123 -5.36 -5.62 20.45
N LEU A 124 -6.03 -4.47 20.62
CA LEU A 124 -6.26 -3.84 21.92
C LEU A 124 -7.20 -4.69 22.77
N TRP A 125 -8.29 -5.19 22.19
CA TRP A 125 -9.22 -6.07 22.88
C TRP A 125 -8.55 -7.37 23.34
N ILE A 126 -7.62 -7.93 22.56
CA ILE A 126 -6.82 -9.08 22.98
C ILE A 126 -5.95 -8.73 24.20
N ALA A 127 -5.31 -7.56 24.20
CA ALA A 127 -4.50 -7.11 25.33
C ALA A 127 -5.35 -6.86 26.58
N GLU A 128 -6.53 -6.25 26.45
CA GLU A 128 -7.48 -6.05 27.54
C GLU A 128 -7.94 -7.39 28.13
N LYS A 129 -8.32 -8.35 27.29
CA LYS A 129 -8.70 -9.69 27.75
C LYS A 129 -7.54 -10.43 28.41
N ALA A 130 -6.31 -10.24 27.94
CA ALA A 130 -5.14 -10.78 28.63
C ALA A 130 -4.96 -10.16 30.02
N SER A 131 -5.18 -8.86 30.18
CA SER A 131 -5.16 -8.18 31.49
C SER A 131 -6.24 -8.67 32.45
N GLU A 132 -7.45 -8.96 31.94
CA GLU A 132 -8.54 -9.52 32.76
C GLU A 132 -8.23 -10.93 33.25
N LEU A 133 -7.60 -11.77 32.41
CA LEU A 133 -7.28 -13.16 32.74
C LEU A 133 -6.03 -13.30 33.62
N TRP A 134 -5.07 -12.39 33.46
CA TRP A 134 -3.79 -12.43 34.14
C TRP A 134 -3.48 -11.09 34.83
N PRO A 135 -3.66 -11.00 36.17
CA PRO A 135 -3.45 -9.76 36.92
C PRO A 135 -2.07 -9.12 36.73
N PHE A 136 -1.02 -9.93 36.54
CA PHE A 136 0.33 -9.42 36.28
C PHE A 136 0.46 -8.64 34.96
N VAL A 137 -0.39 -8.90 33.97
CA VAL A 137 -0.43 -8.13 32.72
C VAL A 137 -1.04 -6.75 32.98
N ALA A 138 -2.09 -6.68 33.81
CA ALA A 138 -2.74 -5.43 34.18
C ALA A 138 -1.82 -4.49 34.98
N GLU A 139 -0.96 -5.06 35.83
CA GLU A 139 -0.02 -4.31 36.67
C GLU A 139 1.24 -3.82 35.92
N HIS A 140 1.51 -4.33 34.72
CA HIS A 140 2.74 -4.05 33.98
C HIS A 140 2.47 -3.42 32.60
N TYR A 141 2.59 -2.09 32.54
CA TYR A 141 2.40 -1.30 31.32
C TYR A 141 3.19 -1.82 30.11
N VAL A 142 4.47 -2.16 30.30
CA VAL A 142 5.34 -2.67 29.23
C VAL A 142 4.78 -3.99 28.68
N LEU A 143 4.35 -4.88 29.56
CA LEU A 143 3.84 -6.19 29.18
C LEU A 143 2.52 -6.08 28.40
N PHE A 144 1.62 -5.18 28.82
CA PHE A 144 0.40 -4.87 28.08
C PHE A 144 0.70 -4.41 26.65
N ASN A 145 1.61 -3.45 26.46
CA ASN A 145 1.96 -2.93 25.14
C ASN A 145 2.70 -3.95 24.27
N LEU A 146 3.48 -4.84 24.88
CA LEU A 146 4.09 -5.97 24.16
C LEU A 146 3.03 -6.94 23.65
N ILE A 147 1.98 -7.23 24.43
CA ILE A 147 0.87 -8.10 23.99
C ILE A 147 0.07 -7.42 22.87
N ASP A 148 -0.30 -6.15 23.02
CA ASP A 148 -0.97 -5.36 21.96
C ASP A 148 -0.11 -5.26 20.69
N GLY A 149 1.21 -5.06 20.84
CA GLY A 149 2.12 -5.02 19.72
C GLY A 149 2.31 -6.36 19.02
N ALA A 150 2.49 -7.44 19.78
CA ALA A 150 2.62 -8.78 19.24
C ALA A 150 1.34 -9.22 18.52
N SER A 151 0.16 -8.95 19.11
CA SER A 151 -1.12 -9.28 18.49
C SER A 151 -1.32 -8.51 17.18
N LYS A 152 -0.93 -7.22 17.08
CA LYS A 152 -0.91 -6.46 15.82
C LYS A 152 -0.08 -7.14 14.73
N ILE A 153 1.13 -7.58 15.06
CA ILE A 153 2.02 -8.24 14.10
C ILE A 153 1.39 -9.55 13.62
N VAL A 154 0.91 -10.38 14.56
CA VAL A 154 0.27 -11.67 14.24
C VAL A 154 -0.96 -11.47 13.36
N ILE A 155 -1.85 -10.54 13.72
CA ILE A 155 -3.07 -10.25 12.95
C ILE A 155 -2.71 -9.72 11.56
N PHE A 156 -1.78 -8.77 11.47
CA PHE A 156 -1.35 -8.21 10.18
C PHE A 156 -0.74 -9.28 9.26
N LEU A 157 0.17 -10.11 9.77
CA LEU A 157 0.77 -11.19 8.99
C LEU A 157 -0.28 -12.24 8.58
N SER A 158 -1.17 -12.62 9.50
CA SER A 158 -2.25 -13.56 9.21
C SER A 158 -3.18 -13.02 8.13
N TYR A 159 -3.53 -11.74 8.20
CA TYR A 159 -4.34 -11.07 7.17
C TYR A 159 -3.67 -11.14 5.79
N ILE A 160 -2.38 -10.78 5.69
CA ILE A 160 -1.64 -10.85 4.42
C ILE A 160 -1.59 -12.29 3.88
N ILE A 161 -1.37 -13.29 4.75
CA ILE A 161 -1.39 -14.70 4.35
C ILE A 161 -2.76 -15.09 3.82
N LEU A 162 -3.84 -14.77 4.54
CA LEU A 162 -5.20 -15.14 4.14
C LEU A 162 -5.60 -14.51 2.80
N ILE A 163 -5.34 -13.22 2.59
CA ILE A 163 -5.66 -12.59 1.30
C ILE A 163 -4.79 -13.14 0.16
N SER A 164 -3.55 -13.59 0.44
CA SER A 164 -2.68 -14.22 -0.57
C SER A 164 -3.19 -15.59 -1.07
N LEU A 165 -4.19 -16.16 -0.39
CA LEU A 165 -4.86 -17.37 -0.84
C LEU A 165 -5.85 -17.08 -1.98
N LEU A 166 -6.33 -15.84 -2.09
CA LEU A 166 -7.18 -15.41 -3.20
C LEU A 166 -6.35 -15.33 -4.48
N LYS A 167 -6.84 -15.96 -5.56
CA LYS A 167 -6.10 -16.10 -6.83
C LYS A 167 -5.66 -14.75 -7.39
N ASP A 168 -6.56 -13.77 -7.40
CA ASP A 168 -6.31 -12.45 -7.98
C ASP A 168 -5.29 -11.66 -7.17
N ILE A 169 -5.37 -11.71 -5.83
CA ILE A 169 -4.40 -11.07 -4.94
C ILE A 169 -3.02 -11.74 -5.05
N ARG A 170 -2.99 -13.08 -5.08
CA ARG A 170 -1.75 -13.84 -5.31
C ARG A 170 -1.08 -13.40 -6.61
N ARG A 171 -1.86 -13.19 -7.65
CA ARG A 171 -1.40 -12.75 -8.95
C ARG A 171 -0.83 -11.34 -8.92
N VAL A 172 -1.49 -10.40 -8.25
CA VAL A 172 -0.92 -9.05 -7.99
C VAL A 172 0.41 -9.15 -7.23
N PHE A 173 0.53 -10.03 -6.22
CA PHE A 173 1.78 -10.24 -5.50
C PHE A 173 2.89 -10.83 -6.38
N GLN A 174 2.56 -11.67 -7.37
CA GLN A 174 3.54 -12.16 -8.36
C GLN A 174 4.07 -11.00 -9.22
N TYR A 175 3.19 -10.11 -9.70
CA TYR A 175 3.60 -8.93 -10.46
C TYR A 175 4.44 -7.96 -9.63
N HIS A 176 4.13 -7.79 -8.35
CA HIS A 176 4.96 -7.01 -7.43
C HIS A 176 6.37 -7.61 -7.28
N GLY A 177 6.46 -8.94 -7.12
CA GLY A 177 7.75 -9.62 -7.12
C GLY A 177 8.53 -9.45 -8.44
N ALA A 178 7.83 -9.45 -9.58
CA ALA A 178 8.43 -9.21 -10.89
C ALA A 178 8.93 -7.77 -11.06
N GLU A 179 8.20 -6.79 -10.51
CA GLU A 179 8.59 -5.38 -10.48
C GLU A 179 9.91 -5.20 -9.71
N HIS A 180 10.01 -5.70 -8.48
CA HIS A 180 11.26 -5.65 -7.71
C HIS A 180 12.43 -6.32 -8.42
N LYS A 181 12.20 -7.49 -9.03
CA LYS A 181 13.22 -8.22 -9.77
C LYS A 181 13.73 -7.43 -10.98
N SER A 182 12.84 -6.74 -11.67
CA SER A 182 13.17 -5.90 -12.83
C SER A 182 13.95 -4.66 -12.41
N ILE A 183 13.57 -4.02 -11.29
CA ILE A 183 14.31 -2.89 -10.70
C ILE A 183 15.72 -3.33 -10.31
N TRP A 184 15.88 -4.46 -9.62
CA TRP A 184 17.22 -4.96 -9.26
C TRP A 184 18.12 -5.21 -10.47
N ALA A 185 17.56 -5.76 -11.55
CA ALA A 185 18.32 -6.00 -12.78
C ALA A 185 18.77 -4.66 -13.39
N TYR A 186 17.86 -3.67 -13.44
CA TYR A 186 18.16 -2.32 -13.89
C TYR A 186 19.26 -1.65 -13.05
N GLU A 187 19.15 -1.71 -11.73
CA GLU A 187 20.09 -1.07 -10.79
C GLU A 187 21.49 -1.66 -10.83
N LYS A 188 21.59 -2.95 -11.14
CA LYS A 188 22.87 -3.64 -11.37
C LYS A 188 23.45 -3.39 -12.77
N GLY A 189 22.76 -2.62 -13.60
CA GLY A 189 23.18 -2.36 -14.99
C GLY A 189 23.13 -3.58 -15.88
N LEU A 190 22.35 -4.61 -15.51
CA LEU A 190 22.14 -5.79 -16.33
C LEU A 190 21.15 -5.47 -17.45
N GLU A 191 21.23 -6.23 -18.55
CA GLU A 191 20.24 -6.15 -19.60
C GLU A 191 18.85 -6.54 -19.06
N LEU A 192 17.84 -5.71 -19.38
CA LEU A 192 16.45 -5.91 -18.95
C LEU A 192 15.77 -7.01 -19.77
N ASN A 193 16.11 -8.24 -19.44
CA ASN A 193 15.49 -9.44 -19.97
C ASN A 193 15.00 -10.36 -18.85
N VAL A 194 14.17 -11.34 -19.21
CA VAL A 194 13.56 -12.27 -18.24
C VAL A 194 14.61 -13.09 -17.50
N GLU A 195 15.71 -13.45 -18.16
CA GLU A 195 16.78 -14.27 -17.57
C GLU A 195 17.46 -13.53 -16.40
N ASN A 196 17.86 -12.28 -16.62
CA ASN A 196 18.53 -11.46 -15.62
C ASN A 196 17.59 -11.06 -14.47
N ALA A 197 16.34 -10.73 -14.77
CA ALA A 197 15.33 -10.40 -13.76
C ALA A 197 15.03 -11.61 -12.86
N ARG A 198 14.88 -12.81 -13.42
CA ARG A 198 14.58 -14.03 -12.64
C ARG A 198 15.62 -14.32 -11.55
N LYS A 199 16.91 -14.04 -11.83
CA LYS A 199 18.04 -14.20 -10.90
C LYS A 199 18.01 -13.22 -9.73
N GLN A 200 17.22 -12.14 -9.79
CA GLN A 200 17.16 -11.14 -8.72
C GLN A 200 16.22 -11.57 -7.58
N THR A 201 16.47 -11.00 -6.40
CA THR A 201 15.60 -11.17 -5.24
C THR A 201 14.30 -10.38 -5.40
N ARG A 202 13.24 -10.87 -4.74
CA ARG A 202 11.96 -10.15 -4.63
C ARG A 202 11.93 -9.15 -3.47
N PHE A 203 12.98 -9.09 -2.65
CA PHE A 203 13.04 -8.16 -1.51
C PHE A 203 13.81 -6.91 -1.92
N HIS A 204 13.13 -5.78 -1.97
CA HIS A 204 13.71 -4.51 -2.37
C HIS A 204 13.64 -3.51 -1.20
N PRO A 205 14.74 -2.83 -0.82
CA PRO A 205 14.78 -1.96 0.36
C PRO A 205 13.85 -0.74 0.26
N ARG A 206 13.45 -0.36 -0.96
CA ARG A 206 12.53 0.77 -1.21
C ARG A 206 11.06 0.35 -1.32
N CYS A 207 10.71 -0.87 -0.94
CA CYS A 207 9.34 -1.35 -1.01
C CYS A 207 8.47 -0.78 0.12
N GLY A 208 7.25 -0.34 -0.22
CA GLY A 208 6.26 0.14 0.77
C GLY A 208 5.81 -0.91 1.79
N THR A 209 5.94 -2.21 1.50
CA THR A 209 5.66 -3.27 2.49
C THR A 209 6.64 -3.23 3.66
N SER A 210 7.91 -2.92 3.39
CA SER A 210 8.91 -2.65 4.44
C SER A 210 8.54 -1.42 5.25
N PHE A 211 7.98 -0.39 4.62
CA PHE A 211 7.54 0.81 5.33
C PHE A 211 6.41 0.51 6.34
N ILE A 212 5.35 -0.20 5.95
CA ILE A 212 4.25 -0.54 6.89
C ILE A 212 4.78 -1.36 8.07
N PHE A 213 5.65 -2.33 7.80
CA PHE A 213 6.26 -3.14 8.86
C PHE A 213 7.11 -2.28 9.83
N ILE A 214 7.92 -1.37 9.30
CA ILE A 214 8.69 -0.41 10.11
C ILE A 214 7.75 0.49 10.93
N VAL A 215 6.65 0.99 10.36
CA VAL A 215 5.68 1.81 11.08
C VAL A 215 5.04 1.04 12.23
N ILE A 216 4.68 -0.23 12.02
CA ILE A 216 4.14 -1.08 13.11
C ILE A 216 5.19 -1.25 14.21
N LEU A 217 6.42 -1.65 13.87
CA LEU A 217 7.49 -1.84 14.86
C LEU A 217 7.81 -0.54 15.62
N MET A 218 7.91 0.58 14.91
CA MET A 218 8.14 1.88 15.52
C MET A 218 6.97 2.30 16.42
N SER A 219 5.73 2.00 16.04
CA SER A 219 4.57 2.26 16.90
C SER A 219 4.64 1.47 18.20
N ILE A 220 4.98 0.18 18.13
CA ILE A 220 5.13 -0.69 19.30
C ILE A 220 6.25 -0.17 20.19
N PHE A 221 7.40 0.15 19.60
CA PHE A 221 8.53 0.71 20.32
C PHE A 221 8.16 2.01 21.02
N ILE A 222 7.54 2.96 20.32
CA ILE A 222 7.15 4.26 20.88
C ILE A 222 6.17 4.07 22.04
N TYR A 223 5.10 3.29 21.86
CA TYR A 223 4.12 3.06 22.92
C TYR A 223 4.72 2.31 24.11
N THR A 224 5.64 1.37 23.88
CA THR A 224 6.27 0.61 24.97
C THR A 224 7.31 1.44 25.72
N ALA A 225 8.14 2.20 25.02
CA ALA A 225 9.25 2.97 25.59
C ALA A 225 8.81 4.34 26.16
N PHE A 226 7.77 4.94 25.58
CA PHE A 226 7.21 6.21 26.01
C PHE A 226 5.74 6.01 26.35
N PRO A 227 5.44 5.61 27.61
CA PRO A 227 4.07 5.61 28.08
C PRO A 227 3.44 6.97 27.75
N PRO A 228 2.25 7.02 27.14
CA PRO A 228 1.60 8.29 26.91
C PRO A 228 1.48 8.96 28.27
N ALA A 229 2.19 10.06 28.45
CA ALA A 229 2.04 10.89 29.63
C ALA A 229 0.55 11.14 29.82
N ASP A 230 0.07 11.02 31.07
CA ASP A 230 -1.30 11.31 31.39
C ASP A 230 -1.65 12.66 30.73
N THR A 231 -2.68 12.59 29.90
CA THR A 231 -3.03 13.42 28.73
C THR A 231 -2.62 14.90 28.75
N PHE A 232 -2.48 15.47 27.53
CA PHE A 232 -2.39 16.91 27.24
C PHE A 232 -3.36 17.80 28.06
N LEU A 233 -4.53 17.28 28.46
CA LEU A 233 -5.53 17.96 29.30
C LEU A 233 -5.15 18.06 30.79
N LEU A 234 -4.37 17.12 31.34
CA LEU A 234 -3.87 17.17 32.73
C LEU A 234 -2.81 18.27 32.94
N LYS A 235 -2.24 18.82 31.86
CA LYS A 235 -1.37 20.01 31.89
C LYS A 235 -2.10 21.35 31.77
N LEU A 236 -3.40 21.34 31.46
CA LEU A 236 -4.21 22.56 31.28
C LEU A 236 -5.11 22.89 32.49
N GLY A 237 -5.08 22.09 33.55
CA GLY A 237 -6.02 22.19 34.67
C GLY A 237 -5.40 21.90 36.03
N GLN A 238 -4.27 22.53 36.33
CA GLN A 238 -4.08 23.17 37.64
C GLN A 238 -4.56 24.61 37.53
#